data_AF-A0A1F7QTM5-F1
#
_entry.id   AF-A0A1F7QTM5-F1
#
_cell.length_a   1.000
_cell.length_b   1.000
_cell.length_c   1.000
_cell.angle_alpha   90.00
_cell.angle_beta   90.00
_cell.angle_gamma   90.00
#
_symmetry.space_group_name_H-M   'P 1'
#
loop_
_entity.id
_entity.type
_entity.pdbx_description
1 polymer ?
#
loop_
_entity_poly.entity_id
_entity_poly.type
_entity_poly.pdbx_seq_one_letter_code
_entity_poly.pdbx_strand_id
1 'polypeptide(L)'
;MFRKLVSNLSFSPALITQVSFYAHRLRQEEVTRRMTVVFVVLALVMQSLAVFSPPDSANAASEQDLIRGGVQDLDDLLVRYDNNTDDIKDIYTTLGVDRSEIAAAKSGSFNSKNNIYNISRYGQYSAEQGETSFSYKRSTGGVGVRFISPLHLSDTSSSKKRNGTTYEAWVGNSSQIGWFAIMKSSASLATKGYPTTITPDSTSATSAVVRSLKSVNTSQSVDATSAVAKPFDKISNTLTLHNTGTKTAQLPLSINLSDMLEYSTLIDDGGGTFNTTTKTLAWDPITVAAGVSQERTFAIQLASTIPATPVGQSNGNSYDCIMSTTYGSNIQIPVNCPVVKGIENIIGDLPGTGILINVIFSLVVTTAAVFFYARTRQMKKEIKLIRHNLNSGTI
;
A
#
# COMPACT_ATOMS: atom_id res chain seq x y z
N MET A 1 -9.24 -54.36 15.05
CA MET A 1 -8.07 -55.07 15.62
C MET A 1 -8.08 -55.13 17.14
N PHE A 2 -8.19 -54.00 17.85
CA PHE A 2 -8.14 -53.95 19.32
C PHE A 2 -9.17 -54.88 20.02
N ARG A 3 -10.41 -54.91 19.52
CA ARG A 3 -11.47 -55.83 20.02
C ARG A 3 -11.09 -57.32 19.97
N LYS A 4 -10.33 -57.75 18.94
CA LYS A 4 -9.85 -59.14 18.79
C LYS A 4 -8.69 -59.48 19.73
N LEU A 5 -7.89 -58.48 20.10
CA LEU A 5 -6.79 -58.62 21.07
C LEU A 5 -7.35 -58.82 22.48
N VAL A 6 -8.35 -58.03 22.86
CA VAL A 6 -8.99 -58.10 24.19
C VAL A 6 -9.80 -59.38 24.36
N SER A 7 -10.48 -59.87 23.32
CA SER A 7 -11.31 -61.09 23.42
C SER A 7 -10.52 -62.39 23.57
N ASN A 8 -9.22 -62.40 23.22
CA ASN A 8 -8.36 -63.59 23.28
C ASN A 8 -7.32 -63.52 24.39
N LEU A 9 -7.33 -62.44 25.20
CA LEU A 9 -6.29 -62.15 26.18
C LEU A 9 -6.25 -63.17 27.33
N SER A 10 -7.39 -63.75 27.69
CA SER A 10 -7.52 -64.81 28.70
C SER A 10 -7.00 -66.17 28.24
N PHE A 11 -6.75 -66.36 26.94
CA PHE A 11 -6.35 -67.65 26.36
C PHE A 11 -4.85 -67.77 26.05
N SER A 12 -4.06 -66.70 26.16
CA SER A 12 -2.59 -66.78 25.95
C SER A 12 -1.82 -65.63 26.63
N PRO A 13 -0.94 -65.94 27.60
CA PRO A 13 -0.08 -64.95 28.29
C PRO A 13 0.85 -64.16 27.35
N ALA A 14 1.14 -64.69 26.16
CA ALA A 14 2.00 -64.06 25.15
C ALA A 14 1.37 -62.81 24.50
N LEU A 15 0.07 -62.53 24.72
CA LEU A 15 -0.60 -61.32 24.24
C LEU A 15 -0.30 -60.07 25.09
N ILE A 16 0.23 -60.24 26.31
CA ILE A 16 0.60 -59.13 27.22
C ILE A 16 1.73 -58.27 26.61
N THR A 17 2.68 -58.90 25.93
CA THR A 17 3.74 -58.22 25.16
C THR A 17 3.22 -57.47 23.94
N GLN A 18 2.09 -57.89 23.36
CA GLN A 18 1.43 -57.14 22.27
C GLN A 18 0.65 -55.92 22.81
N VAL A 19 0.09 -56.01 24.01
CA VAL A 19 -0.57 -54.88 24.69
C VAL A 19 0.45 -53.80 25.09
N SER A 20 1.65 -54.19 25.55
CA SER A 20 2.72 -53.23 25.85
C SER A 20 3.26 -52.54 24.60
N PHE A 21 3.40 -53.27 23.48
CA PHE A 21 3.74 -52.70 22.17
C PHE A 21 2.68 -51.70 21.69
N TYR A 22 1.39 -52.03 21.85
CA TYR A 22 0.29 -51.14 21.52
C TYR A 22 0.30 -49.87 22.39
N ALA A 23 0.52 -50.01 23.71
CA ALA A 23 0.64 -48.85 24.62
C ALA A 23 1.85 -47.96 24.28
N HIS A 24 2.96 -48.53 23.82
CA HIS A 24 4.14 -47.77 23.39
C HIS A 24 3.87 -47.00 22.09
N ARG A 25 3.21 -47.65 21.11
CA ARG A 25 2.77 -47.02 19.86
C ARG A 25 1.75 -45.90 20.11
N LEU A 26 0.82 -46.08 21.05
CA LEU A 26 -0.12 -45.04 21.47
C LEU A 26 0.57 -43.82 22.08
N ARG A 27 1.68 -44.00 22.80
CA ARG A 27 2.51 -42.89 23.29
C ARG A 27 3.18 -42.14 22.15
N GLN A 28 3.68 -42.84 21.13
CA GLN A 28 4.23 -42.21 19.93
C GLN A 28 3.16 -41.46 19.13
N GLU A 29 1.97 -42.04 18.94
CA GLU A 29 0.84 -41.37 18.28
C GLU A 29 0.33 -40.16 19.09
N GLU A 30 0.45 -40.16 20.42
CA GLU A 30 0.10 -39.00 21.26
C GLU A 30 1.06 -37.82 21.00
N VAL A 31 2.35 -38.07 20.79
CA VAL A 31 3.33 -37.02 20.44
C VAL A 31 3.02 -36.42 19.08
N THR A 32 2.76 -37.25 18.07
CA THR A 32 2.38 -36.78 16.72
C THR A 32 1.10 -35.95 16.76
N ARG A 33 0.09 -36.37 17.53
CA ARG A 33 -1.19 -35.64 17.69
C ARG A 33 -1.04 -34.31 18.43
N ARG A 34 -0.15 -34.22 19.42
CA ARG A 34 0.14 -32.94 20.11
C ARG A 34 0.84 -31.96 19.16
N MET A 35 1.77 -32.43 18.32
CA MET A 35 2.41 -31.61 17.29
C MET A 35 1.39 -31.08 16.27
N THR A 36 0.40 -31.91 15.85
CA THR A 36 -0.68 -31.45 14.97
C THR A 36 -1.49 -30.31 15.58
N VAL A 37 -1.83 -30.39 16.87
CA VAL A 37 -2.58 -29.32 17.56
C VAL A 37 -1.75 -28.03 17.64
N VAL A 38 -0.44 -28.12 17.87
CA VAL A 38 0.46 -26.95 17.88
C VAL A 38 0.48 -26.26 16.50
N PHE A 39 0.60 -27.03 15.41
CA PHE A 39 0.53 -26.50 14.05
C PHE A 39 -0.81 -25.84 13.75
N VAL A 40 -1.92 -26.41 14.24
CA VAL A 40 -3.26 -25.82 14.11
C VAL A 40 -3.36 -24.48 14.84
N VAL A 41 -2.86 -24.39 16.07
CA VAL A 41 -2.85 -23.13 16.83
C VAL A 41 -1.98 -22.08 16.12
N LEU A 42 -0.82 -22.48 15.60
CA LEU A 42 0.06 -21.58 14.85
C LEU A 42 -0.61 -21.06 13.57
N ALA A 43 -1.35 -21.92 12.85
CA ALA A 43 -2.11 -21.54 11.67
C ALA A 43 -3.25 -20.56 11.98
N LEU A 44 -3.95 -20.76 13.10
CA LEU A 44 -4.99 -19.82 13.57
C LEU A 44 -4.40 -18.46 13.95
N VAL A 45 -3.22 -18.43 14.58
CA VAL A 45 -2.51 -17.18 14.89
C VAL A 45 -2.09 -16.47 13.60
N MET A 46 -1.52 -17.18 12.61
CA MET A 46 -1.19 -16.60 11.31
C MET A 46 -2.43 -16.06 10.58
N GLN A 47 -3.57 -16.73 10.67
CA GLN A 47 -4.84 -16.25 10.10
C GLN A 47 -5.36 -15.00 10.80
N SER A 48 -5.23 -14.91 12.13
CA SER A 48 -5.61 -13.71 12.86
C SER A 48 -4.82 -12.49 12.41
N LEU A 49 -3.53 -12.67 12.10
CA LEU A 49 -2.65 -11.58 11.65
C LEU A 49 -2.97 -11.13 10.21
N ALA A 50 -3.32 -12.04 9.30
CA ALA A 50 -3.67 -11.71 7.91
C ALA A 50 -4.96 -10.88 7.77
N VAL A 51 -5.88 -10.95 8.73
CA VAL A 51 -7.10 -10.11 8.77
C VAL A 51 -6.78 -8.67 9.16
N PHE A 52 -5.61 -8.40 9.75
CA PHE A 52 -5.16 -7.08 10.17
C PHE A 52 -4.12 -6.45 9.23
N SER A 53 -3.88 -7.04 8.06
CA SER A 53 -2.98 -6.48 7.05
C SER A 53 -3.63 -5.29 6.33
N PRO A 54 -3.00 -4.11 6.29
CA PRO A 54 -3.56 -2.93 5.62
C PRO A 54 -3.74 -3.16 4.12
N PRO A 55 -4.70 -2.48 3.46
CA PRO A 55 -5.01 -2.66 2.04
C PRO A 55 -3.90 -2.15 1.10
N ASP A 56 -3.87 -2.71 -0.12
CA ASP A 56 -2.94 -2.42 -1.23
C ASP A 56 -2.72 -0.93 -1.59
N SER A 57 -3.56 -0.01 -1.09
CA SER A 57 -3.37 1.45 -1.20
C SER A 57 -2.06 1.92 -0.57
N ALA A 58 -1.56 1.16 0.40
CA ALA A 58 -0.28 1.30 1.05
C ALA A 58 0.94 1.25 0.13
N ASN A 59 0.85 0.70 -1.08
CA ASN A 59 2.02 0.45 -1.93
C ASN A 59 2.10 1.41 -3.15
N ALA A 60 1.19 2.38 -3.27
CA ALA A 60 1.07 3.24 -4.44
C ALA A 60 0.88 4.74 -4.15
N ALA A 61 1.12 5.23 -2.92
CA ALA A 61 0.95 6.66 -2.66
C ALA A 61 2.06 7.48 -3.28
N SER A 62 1.66 8.68 -3.64
CA SER A 62 2.48 9.65 -4.31
C SER A 62 2.27 11.00 -3.68
N GLU A 63 3.29 11.85 -3.74
CA GLU A 63 3.15 13.28 -3.41
C GLU A 63 2.15 14.00 -4.33
N GLN A 64 1.68 13.35 -5.40
CA GLN A 64 0.62 13.83 -6.28
C GLN A 64 -0.79 13.60 -5.77
N ASP A 65 -0.95 12.72 -4.80
CA ASP A 65 -2.24 12.30 -4.29
C ASP A 65 -2.97 13.47 -3.65
N LEU A 66 -4.28 13.58 -3.87
CA LEU A 66 -5.06 14.60 -3.18
C LEU A 66 -5.14 14.33 -1.67
N ILE A 67 -5.14 13.06 -1.26
CA ILE A 67 -4.88 12.62 0.11
C ILE A 67 -3.76 11.58 0.04
N ARG A 68 -2.59 11.92 0.58
CA ARG A 68 -1.43 11.02 0.57
C ARG A 68 -1.75 9.73 1.34
N GLY A 69 -1.56 8.58 0.68
CA GLY A 69 -1.96 7.28 1.23
C GLY A 69 -3.41 6.89 0.97
N GLY A 70 -4.21 7.81 0.41
CA GLY A 70 -5.59 7.58 0.05
C GLY A 70 -6.53 7.59 1.23
N VAL A 71 -7.57 6.76 1.13
CA VAL A 71 -8.66 6.64 2.12
C VAL A 71 -8.92 5.17 2.40
N GLN A 72 -9.29 4.86 3.65
CA GLN A 72 -9.49 3.47 4.07
C GLN A 72 -10.76 2.87 3.45
N ASP A 73 -11.84 3.63 3.49
CA ASP A 73 -13.14 3.25 2.94
C ASP A 73 -13.93 4.49 2.49
N LEU A 74 -15.17 4.29 2.06
CA LEU A 74 -16.04 5.38 1.60
C LEU A 74 -16.47 6.30 2.75
N ASP A 75 -16.61 5.78 3.96
CA ASP A 75 -17.00 6.58 5.13
C ASP A 75 -15.86 7.50 5.57
N ASP A 76 -14.61 7.01 5.57
CA ASP A 76 -13.40 7.83 5.78
C ASP A 76 -13.29 8.94 4.73
N LEU A 77 -13.56 8.64 3.45
CA LEU A 77 -13.60 9.65 2.40
C LEU A 77 -14.64 10.73 2.67
N LEU A 78 -15.86 10.35 3.08
CA LEU A 78 -16.93 11.30 3.39
C LEU A 78 -16.60 12.17 4.59
N VAL A 79 -15.99 11.60 5.64
CA VAL A 79 -15.52 12.37 6.82
C VAL A 79 -14.46 13.39 6.41
N ARG A 80 -13.47 13.00 5.59
CA ARG A 80 -12.43 13.90 5.09
C ARG A 80 -13.01 15.00 4.19
N TYR A 81 -14.00 14.65 3.38
CA TYR A 81 -14.70 15.61 2.53
C TYR A 81 -15.44 16.64 3.39
N ASP A 82 -16.17 16.20 4.41
CA ASP A 82 -16.91 17.10 5.30
C ASP A 82 -16.00 18.03 6.08
N ASN A 83 -14.85 17.52 6.53
CA ASN A 83 -13.79 18.30 7.17
C ASN A 83 -12.97 19.14 6.19
N ASN A 84 -13.20 19.01 4.88
CA ASN A 84 -12.43 19.63 3.81
C ASN A 84 -10.91 19.43 3.97
N THR A 85 -10.49 18.22 4.36
CA THR A 85 -9.08 17.87 4.54
C THR A 85 -8.33 18.06 3.23
N ASP A 86 -7.20 18.76 3.23
CA ASP A 86 -6.42 19.09 2.02
C ASP A 86 -7.23 19.76 0.87
N ASP A 87 -8.28 20.47 1.25
CA ASP A 87 -9.24 21.16 0.37
C ASP A 87 -10.06 20.22 -0.55
N ILE A 88 -10.18 18.92 -0.26
CA ILE A 88 -10.82 17.98 -1.20
C ILE A 88 -12.28 18.30 -1.50
N LYS A 89 -13.03 18.88 -0.55
CA LYS A 89 -14.41 19.30 -0.80
C LYS A 89 -14.46 20.47 -1.76
N ASP A 90 -13.59 21.46 -1.58
CA ASP A 90 -13.52 22.61 -2.49
C ASP A 90 -13.11 22.17 -3.91
N ILE A 91 -12.13 21.26 -4.00
CA ILE A 91 -11.63 20.71 -5.27
C ILE A 91 -12.73 19.92 -6.00
N TYR A 92 -13.37 18.94 -5.34
CA TYR A 92 -14.38 18.11 -5.97
C TYR A 92 -15.62 18.91 -6.38
N THR A 93 -16.06 19.86 -5.55
CA THR A 93 -17.20 20.72 -5.86
C THR A 93 -16.89 21.58 -7.09
N THR A 94 -15.65 22.10 -7.20
CA THR A 94 -15.20 22.85 -8.39
C THR A 94 -15.20 21.96 -9.65
N LEU A 95 -14.89 20.67 -9.49
CA LEU A 95 -14.92 19.67 -10.56
C LEU A 95 -16.33 19.13 -10.85
N GLY A 96 -17.37 19.63 -10.18
CA GLY A 96 -18.76 19.25 -10.43
C GLY A 96 -19.18 17.92 -9.79
N VAL A 97 -18.50 17.47 -8.73
CA VAL A 97 -18.86 16.26 -7.99
C VAL A 97 -19.31 16.63 -6.57
N ASP A 98 -20.57 16.31 -6.27
CA ASP A 98 -21.19 16.66 -5.00
C ASP A 98 -21.13 15.52 -3.97
N ARG A 99 -21.21 15.87 -2.67
CA ARG A 99 -21.15 14.91 -1.55
C ARG A 99 -22.15 13.74 -1.69
N SER A 100 -23.37 14.02 -2.13
CA SER A 100 -24.42 12.99 -2.31
C SER A 100 -24.05 12.00 -3.40
N GLU A 101 -23.40 12.46 -4.47
CA GLU A 101 -22.93 11.63 -5.57
C GLU A 101 -21.76 10.74 -5.13
N ILE A 102 -20.87 11.27 -4.29
CA ILE A 102 -19.79 10.49 -3.64
C ILE A 102 -20.38 9.41 -2.74
N ALA A 103 -21.35 9.76 -1.89
CA ALA A 103 -22.01 8.80 -1.00
C ALA A 103 -22.77 7.68 -1.77
N ALA A 104 -23.23 7.97 -2.99
CA ALA A 104 -23.88 7.00 -3.87
C ALA A 104 -22.89 6.18 -4.73
N ALA A 105 -21.60 6.53 -4.72
CA ALA A 105 -20.58 5.83 -5.49
C ALA A 105 -20.39 4.39 -4.98
N LYS A 106 -19.97 3.51 -5.89
CA LYS A 106 -19.80 2.08 -5.59
C LYS A 106 -18.35 1.66 -5.72
N SER A 107 -17.92 0.71 -4.89
CA SER A 107 -16.60 0.09 -5.06
C SER A 107 -16.53 -0.53 -6.46
N GLY A 108 -15.45 -0.23 -7.17
CA GLY A 108 -15.15 -0.80 -8.46
C GLY A 108 -13.72 -0.47 -8.86
N SER A 109 -13.43 -0.57 -10.15
CA SER A 109 -12.14 -0.21 -10.70
C SER A 109 -12.29 0.41 -12.08
N PHE A 110 -11.25 1.11 -12.52
CA PHE A 110 -11.16 1.66 -13.86
C PHE A 110 -9.72 1.55 -14.38
N ASN A 111 -9.55 1.68 -15.70
CA ASN A 111 -8.25 1.57 -16.35
C ASN A 111 -7.77 2.95 -16.83
N SER A 112 -6.47 3.22 -16.80
CA SER A 112 -5.85 4.49 -17.27
C SER A 112 -6.11 4.83 -18.73
N LYS A 113 -6.53 3.84 -19.53
CA LYS A 113 -6.95 4.03 -20.93
C LYS A 113 -8.30 4.73 -21.02
N ASN A 114 -8.69 5.07 -22.26
CA ASN A 114 -10.00 5.64 -22.60
C ASN A 114 -10.20 7.10 -22.17
N ASN A 115 -9.19 7.94 -22.41
CA ASN A 115 -9.27 9.39 -22.21
C ASN A 115 -9.60 9.77 -20.76
N ILE A 116 -9.03 9.03 -19.81
CA ILE A 116 -9.19 9.29 -18.38
C ILE A 116 -8.13 10.31 -17.94
N TYR A 117 -8.59 11.33 -17.24
CA TYR A 117 -7.76 12.36 -16.65
C TYR A 117 -7.78 12.21 -15.14
N ASN A 118 -6.66 12.52 -14.51
CA ASN A 118 -6.46 12.46 -13.08
C ASN A 118 -6.13 13.84 -12.53
N ILE A 119 -6.67 14.16 -11.36
CA ILE A 119 -6.36 15.39 -10.65
C ILE A 119 -5.19 15.15 -9.70
N SER A 120 -4.19 16.03 -9.75
CA SER A 120 -2.99 16.02 -8.92
C SER A 120 -2.75 17.35 -8.20
N ARG A 121 -1.96 17.28 -7.12
CA ARG A 121 -1.53 18.48 -6.39
C ARG A 121 -0.61 19.38 -7.21
N TYR A 122 0.32 18.78 -7.96
CA TYR A 122 1.36 19.51 -8.67
C TYR A 122 1.43 19.11 -10.14
N GLY A 123 1.82 20.04 -11.00
CA GLY A 123 1.99 19.79 -12.42
C GLY A 123 3.20 18.91 -12.70
N GLN A 124 2.99 17.79 -13.39
CA GLN A 124 4.01 16.80 -13.72
C GLN A 124 4.40 16.81 -15.19
N TYR A 125 3.48 17.22 -16.06
CA TYR A 125 3.60 17.07 -17.50
C TYR A 125 3.52 18.42 -18.19
N SER A 126 3.74 18.42 -19.50
CA SER A 126 3.59 19.64 -20.29
C SER A 126 2.15 19.82 -20.78
N ALA A 127 1.85 21.03 -21.23
CA ALA A 127 0.59 21.37 -21.86
C ALA A 127 0.23 20.50 -23.06
N GLU A 128 1.23 20.21 -23.89
CA GLU A 128 1.12 19.44 -25.13
C GLU A 128 0.83 17.97 -24.84
N GLN A 129 1.24 17.50 -23.66
CA GLN A 129 0.86 16.19 -23.15
C GLN A 129 -0.58 16.17 -22.60
N GLY A 130 -1.26 17.32 -22.58
CA GLY A 130 -2.62 17.46 -22.07
C GLY A 130 -2.70 17.76 -20.58
N GLU A 131 -1.62 18.20 -19.93
CA GLU A 131 -1.74 18.72 -18.58
C GLU A 131 -2.16 20.19 -18.59
N THR A 132 -3.11 20.53 -17.73
CA THR A 132 -3.51 21.90 -17.47
C THR A 132 -3.72 22.10 -15.98
N SER A 133 -3.81 23.36 -15.56
CA SER A 133 -4.18 23.72 -14.20
C SER A 133 -5.59 24.29 -14.17
N PHE A 134 -6.21 24.21 -13.00
CA PHE A 134 -7.44 24.91 -12.70
C PHE A 134 -7.36 25.51 -11.31
N SER A 135 -8.03 26.65 -11.16
CA SER A 135 -8.15 27.34 -9.89
C SER A 135 -9.43 26.92 -9.18
N TYR A 136 -9.37 26.78 -7.85
CA TYR A 136 -10.54 26.53 -7.01
C TYR A 136 -10.55 27.52 -5.83
N LYS A 137 -11.74 27.89 -5.37
CA LYS A 137 -11.88 28.77 -4.21
C LYS A 137 -11.73 27.94 -2.94
N ARG A 138 -10.87 28.38 -2.02
CA ARG A 138 -10.68 27.68 -0.75
C ARG A 138 -11.72 28.16 0.26
N SER A 139 -12.32 27.23 1.00
CA SER A 139 -13.22 27.52 2.11
C SER A 139 -12.53 28.33 3.22
N THR A 140 -11.20 28.22 3.34
CA THR A 140 -10.36 29.02 4.26
C THR A 140 -10.07 30.44 3.74
N GLY A 141 -10.58 30.80 2.56
CA GLY A 141 -10.23 32.03 1.86
C GLY A 141 -9.03 31.88 0.92
N GLY A 142 -9.04 32.67 -0.16
CA GLY A 142 -8.04 32.61 -1.22
C GLY A 142 -8.37 31.64 -2.35
N VAL A 143 -7.41 31.48 -3.25
CA VAL A 143 -7.51 30.61 -4.44
C VAL A 143 -6.41 29.57 -4.35
N GLY A 144 -6.79 28.30 -4.50
CA GLY A 144 -5.85 27.20 -4.68
C GLY A 144 -5.75 26.82 -6.16
N VAL A 145 -4.67 26.16 -6.52
CA VAL A 145 -4.45 25.62 -7.88
C VAL A 145 -4.25 24.11 -7.78
N ARG A 146 -4.86 23.37 -8.70
CA ARG A 146 -4.59 21.95 -8.93
C ARG A 146 -4.33 21.70 -10.40
N PHE A 147 -3.78 20.54 -10.69
CA PHE A 147 -3.45 20.12 -12.04
C PHE A 147 -4.33 18.95 -12.43
N ILE A 148 -4.60 18.83 -13.72
CA ILE A 148 -5.33 17.73 -14.31
C ILE A 148 -4.60 17.28 -15.57
N SER A 149 -4.33 15.98 -15.67
CA SER A 149 -3.54 15.41 -16.76
C SER A 149 -4.03 14.01 -17.17
N PRO A 150 -3.75 13.55 -18.41
CA PRO A 150 -4.14 12.23 -18.85
C PRO A 150 -3.44 11.15 -18.02
N LEU A 151 -4.22 10.26 -17.41
CA LEU A 151 -3.69 9.25 -16.48
C LEU A 151 -2.78 8.21 -17.15
N HIS A 152 -2.94 7.99 -18.46
CA HIS A 152 -2.07 7.09 -19.22
C HIS A 152 -0.61 7.57 -19.29
N LEU A 153 -0.31 8.85 -19.02
CA LEU A 153 1.06 9.36 -18.96
C LEU A 153 1.85 8.78 -17.78
N SER A 154 1.15 8.30 -16.75
CA SER A 154 1.75 7.61 -15.61
C SER A 154 2.14 6.15 -15.94
N ASP A 155 1.74 5.61 -17.10
CA ASP A 155 2.11 4.26 -17.54
C ASP A 155 3.55 4.25 -18.10
N THR A 156 4.54 3.95 -17.26
CA THR A 156 5.96 4.04 -17.64
C THR A 156 6.49 2.79 -18.37
N SER A 157 6.05 1.60 -17.98
CA SER A 157 6.56 0.34 -18.54
C SER A 157 5.91 -0.04 -19.87
N SER A 158 6.63 -0.79 -20.72
CA SER A 158 6.16 -1.17 -22.06
C SER A 158 4.86 -1.99 -22.08
N SER A 159 4.56 -2.72 -21.01
CA SER A 159 3.30 -3.47 -20.86
C SER A 159 2.15 -2.55 -20.43
N LYS A 160 2.39 -1.65 -19.46
CA LYS A 160 1.41 -0.67 -19.00
C LYS A 160 1.08 0.36 -20.07
N LYS A 161 2.06 0.80 -20.87
CA LYS A 161 1.81 1.64 -22.05
C LYS A 161 0.86 1.00 -23.06
N ARG A 162 0.87 -0.33 -23.19
CA ARG A 162 -0.05 -1.07 -24.07
C ARG A 162 -1.42 -1.30 -23.43
N ASN A 163 -1.45 -1.80 -22.20
CA ASN A 163 -2.67 -2.33 -21.56
C ASN A 163 -3.32 -1.37 -20.55
N GLY A 164 -2.65 -0.29 -20.20
CA GLY A 164 -3.02 0.59 -19.09
C GLY A 164 -2.76 0.00 -17.71
N THR A 165 -3.01 0.81 -16.70
CA THR A 165 -3.01 0.45 -15.29
C THR A 165 -4.44 0.47 -14.76
N THR A 166 -4.83 -0.56 -14.03
CA THR A 166 -6.14 -0.64 -13.37
C THR A 166 -6.02 -0.10 -11.94
N TYR A 167 -6.92 0.82 -11.59
CA TYR A 167 -6.98 1.47 -10.29
C TYR A 167 -8.28 1.10 -9.58
N GLU A 168 -8.17 0.73 -8.32
CA GLU A 168 -9.31 0.54 -7.43
C GLU A 168 -9.90 1.89 -7.03
N ALA A 169 -11.22 2.02 -7.11
CA ALA A 169 -11.90 3.31 -6.96
C ALA A 169 -13.32 3.21 -6.42
N TRP A 170 -13.82 4.34 -5.96
CA TRP A 170 -15.26 4.59 -5.81
C TRP A 170 -15.78 5.20 -7.10
N VAL A 171 -16.58 4.43 -7.85
CA VAL A 171 -17.07 4.82 -9.17
C VAL A 171 -18.50 5.35 -9.06
N GLY A 172 -18.74 6.53 -9.61
CA GLY A 172 -20.01 7.21 -9.55
C GLY A 172 -20.40 7.87 -10.88
N ASN A 173 -21.54 8.55 -10.84
CA ASN A 173 -22.01 9.39 -11.94
C ASN A 173 -22.47 10.71 -11.34
N SER A 174 -21.89 11.79 -11.84
CA SER A 174 -22.28 13.16 -11.52
C SER A 174 -23.26 13.67 -12.56
N SER A 175 -24.27 14.38 -12.09
CA SER A 175 -25.23 15.09 -12.95
C SER A 175 -24.59 16.17 -13.82
N GLN A 176 -23.44 16.72 -13.41
CA GLN A 176 -22.75 17.80 -14.11
C GLN A 176 -21.71 17.28 -15.11
N ILE A 177 -20.93 16.26 -14.72
CA ILE A 177 -19.75 15.80 -15.49
C ILE A 177 -19.87 14.36 -15.99
N GLY A 178 -20.95 13.66 -15.64
CA GLY A 178 -21.14 12.26 -15.97
C GLY A 178 -20.24 11.34 -15.17
N TRP A 179 -19.57 10.40 -15.83
CA TRP A 179 -18.75 9.40 -15.15
C TRP A 179 -17.60 10.03 -14.37
N PHE A 180 -17.45 9.63 -13.10
CA PHE A 180 -16.27 9.93 -12.31
C PHE A 180 -15.83 8.70 -11.50
N ALA A 181 -14.58 8.69 -11.07
CA ALA A 181 -14.07 7.72 -10.11
C ALA A 181 -13.13 8.40 -9.13
N ILE A 182 -13.15 8.00 -7.86
CA ILE A 182 -12.21 8.49 -6.84
C ILE A 182 -11.28 7.34 -6.50
N MET A 183 -9.99 7.48 -6.82
CA MET A 183 -9.00 6.43 -6.58
C MET A 183 -8.82 6.21 -5.07
N LYS A 184 -8.93 4.94 -4.63
CA LYS A 184 -8.84 4.60 -3.20
C LYS A 184 -7.46 4.92 -2.62
N SER A 185 -6.41 4.77 -3.44
CA SER A 185 -5.01 4.96 -3.03
C SER A 185 -4.57 6.41 -2.87
N SER A 186 -5.32 7.37 -3.42
CA SER A 186 -4.89 8.77 -3.47
C SER A 186 -5.97 9.80 -3.19
N ALA A 187 -7.24 9.36 -3.11
CA ALA A 187 -8.41 10.23 -3.20
C ALA A 187 -8.38 11.19 -4.40
N SER A 188 -7.58 10.92 -5.44
CA SER A 188 -7.63 11.74 -6.64
C SER A 188 -8.89 11.42 -7.42
N LEU A 189 -9.54 12.48 -7.91
CA LEU A 189 -10.69 12.35 -8.79
C LEU A 189 -10.18 12.04 -10.21
N ALA A 190 -10.84 11.09 -10.87
CA ALA A 190 -10.64 10.71 -12.25
C ALA A 190 -11.91 10.97 -13.06
N THR A 191 -11.75 11.59 -14.22
CA THR A 191 -12.86 12.02 -15.09
C THR A 191 -12.60 11.62 -16.53
N LYS A 192 -13.67 11.54 -17.35
CA LYS A 192 -13.53 11.37 -18.79
C LYS A 192 -13.30 12.74 -19.44
N GLY A 193 -12.08 12.98 -19.92
CA GLY A 193 -11.68 14.30 -20.41
C GLY A 193 -11.63 15.35 -19.29
N TYR A 194 -11.48 16.60 -19.69
CA TYR A 194 -11.61 17.74 -18.79
C TYR A 194 -13.09 17.93 -18.41
N PRO A 195 -13.40 18.10 -17.11
CA PRO A 195 -14.73 18.50 -16.66
C PRO A 195 -15.18 19.79 -17.33
N THR A 196 -16.46 19.87 -17.71
CA THR A 196 -17.05 21.10 -18.29
C THR A 196 -17.19 22.24 -17.28
N THR A 197 -17.07 21.93 -15.98
CA THR A 197 -17.15 22.91 -14.89
C THR A 197 -15.86 23.71 -14.70
N ILE A 198 -14.74 23.22 -15.25
CA ILE A 198 -13.46 23.94 -15.20
C ILE A 198 -13.17 24.57 -16.56
N THR A 199 -12.55 25.74 -16.52
CA THR A 199 -11.89 26.33 -17.69
C THR A 199 -10.41 25.96 -17.59
N PRO A 200 -9.88 25.10 -18.48
CA PRO A 200 -8.45 24.84 -18.55
C PRO A 200 -7.68 26.16 -18.65
N ASP A 201 -6.74 26.39 -17.73
CA ASP A 201 -5.86 27.54 -17.84
C ASP A 201 -4.80 27.25 -18.91
N SER A 202 -5.06 27.73 -20.13
CA SER A 202 -4.13 27.63 -21.25
C SER A 202 -2.88 28.48 -21.07
N THR A 203 -2.83 29.43 -20.12
CA THR A 203 -1.63 30.24 -19.88
C THR A 203 -0.58 29.50 -19.04
N SER A 204 -1.01 28.74 -18.03
CA SER A 204 -0.18 27.70 -17.39
C SER A 204 0.20 26.57 -18.38
N ALA A 205 -0.69 26.31 -19.36
CA ALA A 205 -0.53 25.29 -20.39
C ALA A 205 -0.06 25.85 -21.76
N THR A 206 0.87 26.81 -21.79
CA THR A 206 1.55 27.24 -23.05
C THR A 206 3.04 26.93 -23.07
N SER A 207 3.53 26.18 -22.10
CA SER A 207 4.93 25.83 -22.01
C SER A 207 5.13 24.34 -22.22
N ALA A 208 5.89 24.00 -23.26
CA ALA A 208 6.33 22.62 -23.52
C ALA A 208 7.48 22.21 -22.60
N VAL A 209 7.38 22.59 -21.32
CA VAL A 209 8.39 22.33 -20.32
C VAL A 209 8.21 20.92 -19.79
N VAL A 210 9.11 20.04 -20.22
CA VAL A 210 9.22 18.68 -19.71
C VAL A 210 9.99 18.72 -18.39
N ARG A 211 9.47 18.02 -17.38
CA ARG A 211 10.08 17.90 -16.06
C ARG A 211 10.68 16.51 -15.90
N SER A 212 11.81 16.42 -15.23
CA SER A 212 12.38 15.13 -14.82
C SER A 212 13.16 15.27 -13.53
N LEU A 213 13.34 14.13 -12.85
CA LEU A 213 14.10 14.02 -11.63
C LEU A 213 15.15 12.92 -11.78
N LYS A 214 16.35 13.19 -11.28
CA LYS A 214 17.43 12.22 -11.17
C LYS A 214 18.02 12.24 -9.77
N SER A 215 18.31 11.06 -9.23
CA SER A 215 18.85 10.90 -7.88
C SER A 215 20.12 10.07 -7.88
N VAL A 216 21.17 10.57 -7.22
CA VAL A 216 22.48 9.92 -7.12
C VAL A 216 22.83 9.77 -5.65
N ASN A 217 23.12 8.55 -5.22
CA ASN A 217 23.69 8.30 -3.90
C ASN A 217 25.18 8.63 -3.97
N THR A 218 25.56 9.80 -3.46
CA THR A 218 26.93 10.32 -3.56
C THR A 218 27.88 9.61 -2.59
N SER A 219 27.38 9.03 -1.50
CA SER A 219 28.17 8.18 -0.60
C SER A 219 28.56 6.86 -1.25
N GLN A 220 27.66 6.27 -2.05
CA GLN A 220 27.90 4.99 -2.72
C GLN A 220 28.36 5.14 -4.20
N SER A 221 28.31 6.35 -4.76
CA SER A 221 28.65 6.66 -6.16
C SER A 221 27.84 5.87 -7.20
N VAL A 222 26.54 5.69 -6.93
CA VAL A 222 25.60 4.94 -7.79
C VAL A 222 24.30 5.72 -7.99
N ASP A 223 23.53 5.32 -9.00
CA ASP A 223 22.13 5.76 -9.12
C ASP A 223 21.38 5.35 -7.84
N ALA A 224 20.71 6.30 -7.20
CA ALA A 224 20.05 6.06 -5.92
C ALA A 224 18.93 5.02 -6.02
N THR A 225 18.31 4.85 -7.19
CA THR A 225 17.25 3.86 -7.43
C THR A 225 17.79 2.44 -7.61
N SER A 226 19.09 2.30 -7.88
CA SER A 226 19.73 1.02 -8.21
C SER A 226 20.28 0.26 -7.00
N ALA A 227 20.36 0.90 -5.84
CA ALA A 227 20.98 0.34 -4.64
C ALA A 227 20.22 0.74 -3.37
N VAL A 228 20.27 -0.14 -2.37
CA VAL A 228 19.69 0.13 -1.05
C VAL A 228 20.51 1.22 -0.35
N ALA A 229 19.85 2.31 0.00
CA ALA A 229 20.43 3.43 0.74
C ALA A 229 20.65 3.05 2.21
N LYS A 230 21.83 3.35 2.73
CA LYS A 230 22.31 2.96 4.06
C LYS A 230 22.27 4.15 5.03
N PRO A 231 22.28 3.90 6.34
CA PRO A 231 22.43 4.98 7.32
C PRO A 231 23.59 5.91 6.97
N PHE A 232 23.40 7.22 7.16
CA PHE A 232 24.34 8.30 6.80
C PHE A 232 24.59 8.55 5.31
N ASP A 233 24.03 7.77 4.39
CA ASP A 233 24.20 8.05 2.97
C ASP A 233 23.70 9.45 2.61
N LYS A 234 24.40 10.07 1.67
CA LYS A 234 24.00 11.36 1.10
C LYS A 234 23.45 11.11 -0.30
N ILE A 235 22.30 11.69 -0.58
CA ILE A 235 21.64 11.58 -1.87
C ILE A 235 21.45 12.98 -2.45
N SER A 236 22.00 13.18 -3.64
CA SER A 236 21.84 14.40 -4.43
C SER A 236 20.72 14.18 -5.44
N ASN A 237 19.79 15.13 -5.50
CA ASN A 237 18.61 15.07 -6.37
C ASN A 237 18.61 16.29 -7.29
N THR A 238 18.61 16.05 -8.59
CA THR A 238 18.62 17.09 -9.62
C THR A 238 17.27 17.11 -10.33
N LEU A 239 16.56 18.23 -10.17
CA LEU A 239 15.36 18.56 -10.93
C LEU A 239 15.79 19.20 -12.24
N THR A 240 15.28 18.69 -13.35
CA THR A 240 15.51 19.28 -14.67
C THR A 240 14.18 19.75 -15.26
N LEU A 241 14.21 20.96 -15.82
CA LEU A 241 13.15 21.52 -16.66
C LEU A 241 13.72 21.73 -18.04
N HIS A 242 13.07 21.22 -19.07
CA HIS A 242 13.48 21.44 -20.45
C HIS A 242 12.31 21.98 -21.27
N ASN A 243 12.42 23.21 -21.76
CA ASN A 243 11.40 23.81 -22.60
C ASN A 243 11.55 23.33 -24.04
N THR A 244 10.71 22.38 -24.45
CA THR A 244 10.62 21.88 -25.83
C THR A 244 9.79 22.78 -26.75
N GLY A 245 9.29 23.89 -26.23
CA GLY A 245 8.36 24.78 -26.92
C GLY A 245 9.08 25.87 -27.68
N THR A 246 8.31 26.70 -28.39
CA THR A 246 8.83 27.81 -29.21
C THR A 246 8.78 29.17 -28.49
N LYS A 247 8.20 29.23 -27.29
CA LYS A 247 8.08 30.44 -26.48
C LYS A 247 8.74 30.26 -25.12
N THR A 248 9.20 31.36 -24.55
CA THR A 248 9.67 31.41 -23.16
C THR A 248 8.53 31.08 -22.21
N ALA A 249 8.81 30.24 -21.23
CA ALA A 249 7.91 29.79 -20.19
C ALA A 249 8.30 30.40 -18.85
N GLN A 250 7.32 30.79 -18.03
CA GLN A 250 7.55 31.11 -16.63
C GLN A 250 6.67 30.22 -15.77
N LEU A 251 7.26 29.56 -14.78
CA LEU A 251 6.55 28.53 -14.02
C LEU A 251 7.07 28.42 -12.58
N PRO A 252 6.20 28.05 -11.63
CA PRO A 252 6.62 27.79 -10.26
C PRO A 252 7.46 26.51 -10.20
N LEU A 253 8.52 26.54 -9.40
CA LEU A 253 9.39 25.40 -9.15
C LEU A 253 9.29 24.99 -7.69
N SER A 254 8.75 23.80 -7.45
CA SER A 254 8.66 23.23 -6.10
C SER A 254 8.63 21.71 -6.16
N ILE A 255 9.04 21.07 -5.06
CA ILE A 255 9.02 19.63 -4.87
C ILE A 255 8.63 19.30 -3.43
N ASN A 256 7.79 18.30 -3.25
CA ASN A 256 7.45 17.78 -1.93
C ASN A 256 8.42 16.68 -1.53
N LEU A 257 8.91 16.76 -0.30
CA LEU A 257 9.91 15.85 0.27
C LEU A 257 9.37 15.05 1.45
N SER A 258 8.06 15.08 1.73
CA SER A 258 7.47 14.53 2.96
C SER A 258 7.89 13.08 3.18
N ASP A 259 7.78 12.24 2.16
CA ASP A 259 8.17 10.83 2.20
C ASP A 259 9.68 10.62 2.37
N MET A 260 10.49 11.30 1.55
CA MET A 260 11.96 11.24 1.68
C MET A 260 12.41 11.61 3.09
N LEU A 261 11.76 12.59 3.72
CA LEU A 261 12.12 13.11 5.04
C LEU A 261 11.67 12.23 6.21
N GLU A 262 10.97 11.12 5.95
CA GLU A 262 10.69 10.11 6.98
C GLU A 262 11.96 9.37 7.42
N TYR A 263 12.94 9.23 6.51
CA TYR A 263 14.21 8.54 6.73
C TYR A 263 15.43 9.44 6.63
N SER A 264 15.24 10.69 6.25
CA SER A 264 16.34 11.58 5.92
C SER A 264 16.09 12.99 6.42
N THR A 265 17.14 13.79 6.40
CA THR A 265 17.07 15.23 6.63
C THR A 265 17.57 15.96 5.40
N LEU A 266 16.92 17.05 5.03
CA LEU A 266 17.44 17.99 4.04
C LEU A 266 18.73 18.62 4.57
N ILE A 267 19.83 18.50 3.83
CA ILE A 267 21.16 19.02 4.21
C ILE A 267 21.65 20.13 3.28
N ASP A 268 21.06 20.26 2.09
CA ASP A 268 21.28 21.33 1.13
C ASP A 268 19.97 21.60 0.40
N ASP A 269 19.47 22.83 0.49
CA ASP A 269 18.22 23.26 -0.14
C ASP A 269 18.39 23.71 -1.59
N GLY A 270 19.62 23.75 -2.10
CA GLY A 270 19.89 24.15 -3.48
C GLY A 270 19.48 25.59 -3.79
N GLY A 271 19.48 26.48 -2.79
CA GLY A 271 18.99 27.85 -2.90
C GLY A 271 17.46 27.95 -2.92
N GLY A 272 16.75 26.91 -2.51
CA GLY A 272 15.30 26.91 -2.31
C GLY A 272 14.93 27.30 -0.88
N THR A 273 13.65 27.57 -0.66
CA THR A 273 13.07 27.77 0.67
C THR A 273 12.28 26.53 1.08
N PHE A 274 12.65 25.91 2.20
CA PHE A 274 11.98 24.73 2.73
C PHE A 274 10.87 25.09 3.74
N ASN A 275 9.64 24.68 3.45
CA ASN A 275 8.51 24.79 4.37
C ASN A 275 8.42 23.54 5.25
N THR A 276 8.68 23.68 6.54
CA THR A 276 8.69 22.57 7.50
C THR A 276 7.32 21.97 7.80
N THR A 277 6.24 22.71 7.53
CA THR A 277 4.85 22.29 7.75
C THR A 277 4.36 21.47 6.57
N THR A 278 4.52 21.98 5.34
CA THR A 278 4.09 21.28 4.13
C THR A 278 5.14 20.30 3.58
N LYS A 279 6.34 20.31 4.18
CA LYS A 279 7.55 19.57 3.74
C LYS A 279 7.88 19.82 2.26
N THR A 280 7.60 21.02 1.78
CA THR A 280 7.82 21.41 0.39
C THR A 280 9.06 22.28 0.29
N LEU A 281 9.95 21.95 -0.65
CA LEU A 281 11.06 22.79 -1.06
C LEU A 281 10.64 23.57 -2.32
N ALA A 282 10.72 24.89 -2.28
CA ALA A 282 10.29 25.76 -3.37
C ALA A 282 11.36 26.79 -3.74
N TRP A 283 11.43 27.15 -5.01
CA TRP A 283 12.29 28.21 -5.54
C TRP A 283 11.42 29.32 -6.13
N ASP A 284 12.02 30.50 -6.31
CA ASP A 284 11.38 31.58 -7.04
C ASP A 284 10.94 31.11 -8.44
N PRO A 285 9.82 31.65 -8.98
CA PRO A 285 9.36 31.30 -10.32
C PRO A 285 10.47 31.44 -11.35
N ILE A 286 10.68 30.38 -12.12
CA ILE A 286 11.78 30.31 -13.07
C ILE A 286 11.30 30.61 -14.49
N THR A 287 12.12 31.36 -15.22
CA THR A 287 11.91 31.64 -16.63
C THR A 287 12.80 30.71 -17.47
N VAL A 288 12.19 29.89 -18.32
CA VAL A 288 12.86 28.94 -19.19
C VAL A 288 12.62 29.32 -20.66
N ALA A 289 13.65 29.82 -21.33
CA ALA A 289 13.57 30.17 -22.75
C ALA A 289 13.33 28.92 -23.62
N ALA A 290 12.81 29.12 -24.83
CA ALA A 290 12.58 28.05 -25.80
C ALA A 290 13.86 27.24 -26.08
N GLY A 291 13.77 25.92 -26.05
CA GLY A 291 14.89 24.99 -26.26
C GLY A 291 15.89 24.88 -25.10
N VAL A 292 15.70 25.62 -24.01
CA VAL A 292 16.67 25.68 -22.90
C VAL A 292 16.29 24.73 -21.77
N SER A 293 17.31 24.13 -21.15
CA SER A 293 17.18 23.41 -19.88
C SER A 293 17.61 24.26 -18.69
N GLN A 294 16.93 24.10 -17.58
CA GLN A 294 17.28 24.66 -16.28
C GLN A 294 17.29 23.54 -15.24
N GLU A 295 18.24 23.61 -14.30
CA GLU A 295 18.38 22.59 -13.25
C GLU A 295 18.45 23.20 -11.86
N ARG A 296 17.95 22.47 -10.87
CA ARG A 296 18.18 22.72 -9.45
C ARG A 296 18.56 21.43 -8.77
N THR A 297 19.49 21.50 -7.83
CA THR A 297 19.98 20.33 -7.11
C THR A 297 19.84 20.58 -5.63
N PHE A 298 19.21 19.64 -4.91
CA PHE A 298 19.16 19.63 -3.46
C PHE A 298 19.73 18.31 -2.93
N ALA A 299 20.16 18.28 -1.68
CA ALA A 299 20.72 17.07 -1.08
C ALA A 299 20.06 16.72 0.25
N ILE A 300 19.85 15.41 0.45
CA ILE A 300 19.40 14.83 1.70
C ILE A 300 20.48 13.93 2.29
N GLN A 301 20.41 13.71 3.60
CA GLN A 301 21.21 12.71 4.30
C GLN A 301 20.30 11.76 5.06
N LEU A 302 20.49 10.45 4.87
CA LEU A 302 19.77 9.44 5.62
C LEU A 302 20.13 9.51 7.10
N ALA A 303 19.14 9.26 7.94
CA ALA A 303 19.30 9.18 9.39
C ALA A 303 20.38 8.16 9.76
N SER A 304 21.11 8.45 10.84
CA SER A 304 22.11 7.55 11.42
C SER A 304 21.49 6.25 11.94
N THR A 305 20.25 6.35 12.43
CA THR A 305 19.41 5.22 12.84
C THR A 305 18.12 5.31 12.05
N ILE A 306 17.90 4.36 11.15
CA ILE A 306 16.69 4.31 10.34
C ILE A 306 15.51 3.99 11.26
N PRO A 307 14.44 4.81 11.26
CA PRO A 307 13.28 4.60 12.10
C PRO A 307 12.67 3.21 11.90
N ALA A 308 12.34 2.55 13.01
CA ALA A 308 11.53 1.33 13.02
C ALA A 308 10.03 1.65 13.17
N THR A 309 9.62 2.87 12.81
CA THR A 309 8.23 3.30 12.88
C THR A 309 7.36 2.34 12.06
N PRO A 310 6.27 1.81 12.62
CA PRO A 310 5.37 0.95 11.86
C PRO A 310 4.79 1.68 10.67
N VAL A 311 4.51 0.94 9.60
CA VAL A 311 3.78 1.49 8.45
C VAL A 311 2.47 2.13 8.91
N GLY A 312 2.16 3.32 8.40
CA GLY A 312 0.96 4.06 8.80
C GLY A 312 -0.33 3.32 8.43
N GLN A 313 -1.24 3.11 9.38
CA GLN A 313 -2.53 2.43 9.12
C GLN A 313 -3.43 3.19 8.13
N SER A 314 -3.30 4.51 8.05
CA SER A 314 -4.03 5.38 7.12
C SER A 314 -3.22 5.74 5.87
N ASN A 315 -1.90 5.55 5.90
CA ASN A 315 -1.00 5.82 4.78
C ASN A 315 0.11 4.77 4.79
N GLY A 316 -0.09 3.71 4.01
CA GLY A 316 0.82 2.58 4.07
C GLY A 316 2.14 2.75 3.31
N ASN A 317 2.37 3.91 2.68
CA ASN A 317 3.67 4.28 2.12
C ASN A 317 4.48 5.08 3.15
N SER A 318 3.82 5.54 4.23
CA SER A 318 4.56 6.15 5.33
C SER A 318 5.30 5.06 6.10
N TYR A 319 6.60 5.24 6.22
CA TYR A 319 7.52 4.34 6.85
C TYR A 319 7.60 2.93 6.19
N ASP A 320 7.44 2.81 4.87
CA ASP A 320 7.44 1.56 4.07
C ASP A 320 8.82 1.00 3.61
N CYS A 321 9.91 1.57 4.11
CA CYS A 321 11.30 1.36 3.72
C CYS A 321 11.67 1.79 2.29
N ILE A 322 10.90 2.69 1.69
CA ILE A 322 11.19 3.33 0.41
C ILE A 322 11.13 4.84 0.62
N MET A 323 12.11 5.57 0.10
CA MET A 323 12.00 7.02 -0.06
C MET A 323 11.52 7.31 -1.47
N SER A 324 10.43 8.05 -1.59
CA SER A 324 9.83 8.42 -2.85
C SER A 324 9.66 9.93 -3.00
N THR A 325 9.75 10.40 -4.24
CA THR A 325 9.34 11.75 -4.59
C THR A 325 9.03 11.80 -6.07
N THR A 326 8.21 12.76 -6.49
CA THR A 326 7.78 12.90 -7.88
C THR A 326 7.99 14.32 -8.38
N TYR A 327 8.71 14.41 -9.51
CA TYR A 327 8.86 15.64 -10.27
C TYR A 327 9.03 15.31 -11.76
N GLY A 328 7.91 15.18 -12.48
CA GLY A 328 7.83 14.61 -13.82
C GLY A 328 8.09 13.10 -13.86
N SER A 329 9.21 12.66 -13.27
CA SER A 329 9.53 11.27 -12.96
C SER A 329 9.23 10.97 -11.48
N ASN A 330 8.70 9.77 -11.20
CA ASN A 330 8.64 9.23 -9.85
C ASN A 330 9.94 8.47 -9.54
N ILE A 331 10.62 8.87 -8.47
CA ILE A 331 11.83 8.21 -7.98
C ILE A 331 11.46 7.43 -6.73
N GLN A 332 11.92 6.18 -6.65
CA GLN A 332 11.78 5.30 -5.49
C GLN A 332 13.16 4.77 -5.12
N ILE A 333 13.60 5.03 -3.89
CA ILE A 333 14.91 4.70 -3.37
C ILE A 333 14.73 3.73 -2.20
N PRO A 334 15.12 2.45 -2.32
CA PRO A 334 14.99 1.50 -1.22
C PRO A 334 15.92 1.87 -0.06
N VAL A 335 15.44 1.75 1.17
CA VAL A 335 16.16 2.08 2.40
C VAL A 335 16.49 0.82 3.19
N ASN A 336 17.69 0.78 3.77
CA ASN A 336 18.13 -0.31 4.65
C ASN A 336 17.46 -0.22 6.03
N CYS A 337 16.20 -0.66 6.10
CA CYS A 337 15.43 -0.68 7.33
C CYS A 337 15.88 -1.75 8.34
N PRO A 338 15.59 -1.54 9.64
CA PRO A 338 15.79 -2.56 10.67
C PRO A 338 15.02 -3.85 10.37
N VAL A 339 15.58 -5.00 10.77
CA VAL A 339 15.01 -6.35 10.54
C VAL A 339 13.56 -6.49 11.02
N VAL A 340 13.18 -5.78 12.10
CA VAL A 340 11.81 -5.79 12.64
C VAL A 340 10.76 -5.32 11.61
N LYS A 341 11.13 -4.44 10.68
CA LYS A 341 10.26 -3.97 9.58
C LYS A 341 10.01 -5.06 8.54
N GLY A 342 10.97 -5.94 8.30
CA GLY A 342 10.80 -7.06 7.36
C GLY A 342 9.74 -8.07 7.80
N ILE A 343 9.36 -8.07 9.08
CA ILE A 343 8.29 -8.91 9.63
C ILE A 343 6.91 -8.33 9.28
N GLU A 344 6.79 -7.02 9.06
CA GLU A 344 5.53 -6.36 8.65
C GLU A 344 5.06 -6.86 7.28
N ASN A 345 5.99 -7.04 6.32
CA ASN A 345 5.68 -7.57 4.99
C ASN A 345 5.25 -9.04 5.01
N ILE A 346 5.74 -9.84 5.96
CA ILE A 346 5.34 -11.25 6.12
C ILE A 346 3.89 -11.35 6.62
N ILE A 347 3.41 -10.33 7.35
CA ILE A 347 2.01 -10.22 7.76
C ILE A 347 1.16 -9.72 6.58
N GLY A 348 1.66 -8.77 5.79
CA GLY A 348 1.01 -8.22 4.60
C GLY A 348 0.81 -9.21 3.43
N ASP A 349 1.78 -10.08 3.16
CA ASP A 349 1.78 -11.02 2.01
C ASP A 349 1.13 -12.39 2.29
N LEU A 350 0.49 -12.57 3.46
CA LEU A 350 -0.34 -13.76 3.64
C LEU A 350 -1.50 -13.71 2.63
N PRO A 351 -1.71 -14.74 1.80
CA PRO A 351 -2.75 -14.73 0.79
C PRO A 351 -4.08 -14.39 1.47
N GLY A 352 -4.64 -13.24 1.10
CA GLY A 352 -5.93 -12.74 1.57
C GLY A 352 -7.01 -13.75 1.21
N THR A 353 -7.24 -14.70 2.10
CA THR A 353 -8.35 -15.63 1.99
C THR A 353 -9.57 -14.88 2.50
N GLY A 354 -10.58 -14.69 1.64
CA GLY A 354 -11.80 -14.00 2.04
C GLY A 354 -12.39 -14.59 3.33
N ILE A 355 -13.10 -13.78 4.10
CA ILE A 355 -13.66 -14.13 5.42
C ILE A 355 -14.34 -15.52 5.40
N LEU A 356 -15.07 -15.82 4.32
CA LEU A 356 -15.71 -17.13 4.09
C LEU A 356 -14.73 -18.32 4.07
N ILE A 357 -13.59 -18.18 3.39
CA ILE A 357 -12.59 -19.24 3.29
C ILE A 357 -11.91 -19.47 4.65
N ASN A 358 -11.65 -18.40 5.40
CA ASN A 358 -11.06 -18.50 6.75
C ASN A 358 -12.01 -19.14 7.77
N VAL A 359 -13.29 -18.78 7.75
CA VAL A 359 -14.30 -19.41 8.63
C VAL A 359 -14.43 -20.89 8.31
N ILE A 360 -14.48 -21.26 7.01
CA ILE A 360 -14.57 -22.67 6.59
C ILE A 360 -13.32 -23.45 6.99
N PHE A 361 -12.13 -22.89 6.74
CA PHE A 361 -10.88 -23.55 7.09
C PHE A 361 -10.73 -23.72 8.60
N SER A 362 -11.02 -22.67 9.38
CA SER A 362 -11.02 -22.73 10.85
C SER A 362 -12.01 -23.78 11.36
N LEU A 363 -13.22 -23.85 10.79
CA LEU A 363 -14.21 -24.86 11.18
C LEU A 363 -13.70 -26.28 10.92
N VAL A 364 -13.12 -26.54 9.75
CA VAL A 364 -12.57 -27.85 9.38
C VAL A 364 -11.42 -28.25 10.33
N VAL A 365 -10.52 -27.31 10.59
CA VAL A 365 -9.36 -27.53 11.45
C VAL A 365 -9.76 -27.75 12.91
N THR A 366 -10.66 -26.93 13.46
CA THR A 366 -11.18 -27.11 14.82
C THR A 366 -11.92 -28.44 14.95
N THR A 367 -12.73 -28.81 13.96
CA THR A 367 -13.46 -30.09 13.95
C THR A 367 -12.50 -31.28 13.95
N ALA A 368 -11.46 -31.24 13.11
CA ALA A 368 -10.42 -32.27 13.09
C ALA A 368 -9.70 -32.37 14.45
N ALA A 369 -9.32 -31.24 15.04
CA ALA A 369 -8.65 -31.19 16.34
C ALA A 369 -9.53 -31.79 17.47
N VAL A 370 -10.81 -31.42 17.52
CA VAL A 370 -11.78 -31.97 18.49
C VAL A 370 -11.97 -33.47 18.29
N PHE A 371 -12.09 -33.94 17.04
CA PHE A 371 -12.18 -35.37 16.74
C PHE A 371 -10.97 -36.14 17.26
N PHE A 372 -9.75 -35.69 16.94
CA PHE A 372 -8.53 -36.36 17.41
C PHE A 372 -8.37 -36.30 18.92
N TYR A 373 -8.76 -35.20 19.57
CA TYR A 373 -8.77 -35.08 21.02
C TYR A 373 -9.73 -36.08 21.67
N ALA A 374 -10.98 -36.12 21.21
CA ALA A 374 -12.00 -37.04 21.71
C ALA A 374 -11.59 -38.51 21.50
N ARG A 375 -11.08 -38.83 20.30
CA ARG A 375 -10.60 -40.17 19.96
C ARG A 375 -9.42 -40.61 20.84
N THR A 376 -8.52 -39.69 21.17
CA THR A 376 -7.39 -39.97 22.07
C THR A 376 -7.85 -40.23 23.50
N ARG A 377 -8.82 -39.45 24.01
CA ARG A 377 -9.44 -39.70 25.31
C ARG A 377 -10.18 -41.03 25.37
N GLN A 378 -10.91 -41.38 24.31
CA GLN A 378 -11.61 -42.66 24.21
C GLN A 378 -10.61 -43.83 24.34
N MET A 379 -9.54 -43.84 23.53
CA MET A 379 -8.54 -44.90 23.56
C MET A 379 -7.84 -45.00 24.93
N LYS A 380 -7.55 -43.87 25.59
CA LYS A 380 -6.98 -43.87 26.95
C LYS A 380 -7.91 -44.51 27.98
N LYS A 381 -9.22 -44.22 27.91
CA LYS A 381 -10.21 -44.85 28.79
C LYS A 381 -10.29 -46.36 28.54
N GLU A 382 -10.32 -46.78 27.28
CA GLU A 382 -10.35 -48.20 26.90
C GLU A 382 -9.14 -48.97 27.44
N ILE A 383 -7.92 -48.43 27.28
CA ILE A 383 -6.69 -49.06 27.82
C ILE A 383 -6.69 -49.11 29.34
N LYS A 384 -7.16 -48.04 30.01
CA LYS A 384 -7.23 -48.00 31.48
C LYS A 384 -8.18 -49.08 32.02
N LEU A 385 -9.34 -49.26 31.38
CA LEU A 385 -10.30 -50.30 31.74
C LEU A 385 -9.71 -51.70 31.53
N ILE A 386 -9.06 -51.96 30.40
CA ILE A 386 -8.42 -53.26 30.13
C ILE A 386 -7.33 -53.57 31.15
N ARG A 387 -6.48 -52.60 31.49
CA ARG A 387 -5.43 -52.77 32.51
C ARG A 387 -6.01 -53.01 33.90
N HIS A 388 -7.10 -52.34 34.23
CA HIS A 388 -7.79 -52.53 35.50
C HIS A 388 -8.44 -53.92 35.60
N ASN A 389 -9.13 -54.38 34.55
CA ASN A 389 -9.76 -55.70 34.50
C ASN A 389 -8.72 -56.84 34.50
N LEU A 390 -7.60 -56.64 33.81
CA LEU A 390 -6.43 -57.55 33.85
C LEU A 390 -5.86 -57.70 35.27
N ASN A 391 -5.65 -56.59 35.97
CA ASN A 391 -5.04 -56.59 37.31
C ASN A 391 -6.01 -57.01 38.42
N SER A 392 -7.33 -56.93 38.20
CA SER A 392 -8.35 -57.36 39.16
C SER A 392 -8.83 -58.80 38.94
N GLY A 393 -8.23 -59.52 37.99
CA GLY A 393 -8.53 -60.94 37.74
C GLY A 393 -9.95 -61.21 37.21
N THR A 394 -10.58 -60.21 36.60
CA THR A 394 -11.98 -60.29 36.11
C THR A 394 -12.09 -60.58 34.61
N ILE A 395 -11.02 -61.07 33.96
CA ILE A 395 -11.00 -61.46 32.53
C ILE A 395 -10.70 -62.95 32.40
#